data_AF-D0NAR8-F1
#
_entry.id   AF-D0NAR8-F1
#
_cell.length_a   1.000
_cell.length_b   1.000
_cell.length_c   1.000
_cell.angle_alpha   90.00
_cell.angle_beta   90.00
_cell.angle_gamma   90.00
#
_symmetry.space_group_name_H-M   'P 1'
#
loop_
_entity.id
_entity.type
_entity.pdbx_description
1 polymer ?
#
loop_
_entity_poly.entity_id
_entity_poly.type
_entity_poly.pdbx_seq_one_letter_code
_entity_poly.pdbx_strand_id
1 'polypeptide(L)'
;MAVKVINKGDDSAAKRYLLDIAKFHYDNLNNCILAELLELKSSEFAEIKTELEHRCYVKFRYSLFAGPPPFELVAHAASTVPAHEMETWLSAQLDIARYDMQEHRVYKMTDNDQLRLEQLVACAHKKLGPWDETELNREQFYDALAEIVRCA
;
A
#
# COMPACT_ATOMS: atom_id res chain seq x y z
N MET A 1 0.07 -8.48 16.95
CA MET A 1 -0.55 -8.56 15.60
C MET A 1 -0.91 -7.16 15.15
N ALA A 2 -0.57 -6.78 13.91
CA ALA A 2 -0.70 -5.42 13.38
C ALA A 2 -2.12 -4.85 13.55
N VAL A 3 -3.15 -5.65 13.25
CA VAL A 3 -4.58 -5.28 13.43
C VAL A 3 -4.90 -4.83 14.86
N LYS A 4 -4.34 -5.50 15.88
CA LYS A 4 -4.56 -5.10 17.29
C LYS A 4 -3.93 -3.75 17.61
N VAL A 5 -2.83 -3.38 16.94
CA VAL A 5 -2.18 -2.07 17.12
C VAL A 5 -2.99 -1.00 16.39
N ILE A 6 -3.38 -1.26 15.14
CA ILE A 6 -4.21 -0.34 14.32
C ILE A 6 -5.53 -0.02 15.04
N ASN A 7 -6.18 -1.03 15.62
CA ASN A 7 -7.47 -0.85 16.29
C ASN A 7 -7.42 0.08 17.53
N LYS A 8 -6.23 0.33 18.11
CA LYS A 8 -6.04 1.27 19.22
C LYS A 8 -5.98 2.73 18.80
N GLY A 9 -5.81 3.03 17.50
CA GLY A 9 -5.79 4.40 17.01
C GLY A 9 -7.17 5.06 17.14
N ASP A 10 -7.19 6.39 17.20
CA ASP A 10 -8.41 7.19 17.30
C ASP A 10 -8.85 7.75 15.94
N ASP A 11 -7.91 7.98 15.01
CA ASP A 11 -8.22 8.46 13.66
C ASP A 11 -8.87 7.33 12.81
N SER A 12 -10.17 7.46 12.59
CA SER A 12 -10.95 6.49 11.81
C SER A 12 -10.52 6.35 10.34
N ALA A 13 -10.03 7.42 9.71
CA ALA A 13 -9.57 7.40 8.33
C ALA A 13 -8.23 6.68 8.23
N ALA A 14 -7.27 7.07 9.06
CA ALA A 14 -5.97 6.38 9.15
C ALA A 14 -6.14 4.89 9.44
N LYS A 15 -7.02 4.53 10.38
CA LYS A 15 -7.33 3.13 10.70
C LYS A 15 -7.83 2.36 9.51
N ARG A 16 -8.77 2.93 8.74
CA ARG A 16 -9.34 2.25 7.57
C ARG A 16 -8.25 1.92 6.56
N TYR A 17 -7.43 2.90 6.19
CA TYR A 17 -6.32 2.68 5.26
C TYR A 17 -5.32 1.65 5.77
N LEU A 18 -4.93 1.74 7.05
CA LEU A 18 -4.01 0.77 7.65
C LEU A 18 -4.60 -0.65 7.70
N LEU A 19 -5.91 -0.80 7.92
CA LEU A 19 -6.58 -2.09 7.89
C LEU A 19 -6.64 -2.67 6.47
N ASP A 20 -6.94 -1.84 5.47
CA ASP A 20 -6.95 -2.25 4.05
C ASP A 20 -5.54 -2.71 3.63
N ILE A 21 -4.51 -1.96 4.02
CA ILE A 21 -3.11 -2.31 3.76
C ILE A 21 -2.74 -3.63 4.45
N ALA A 22 -3.09 -3.78 5.74
CA ALA A 22 -2.82 -5.00 6.47
C ALA A 22 -3.53 -6.22 5.86
N LYS A 23 -4.79 -6.04 5.46
CA LYS A 23 -5.56 -7.09 4.80
C LYS A 23 -4.90 -7.51 3.49
N PHE A 24 -4.54 -6.57 2.62
CA PHE A 24 -3.84 -6.85 1.37
C PHE A 24 -2.57 -7.69 1.60
N HIS A 25 -1.74 -7.35 2.58
CA HIS A 25 -0.54 -8.13 2.89
C HIS A 25 -0.84 -9.52 3.43
N TYR A 26 -1.82 -9.66 4.33
CA TYR A 26 -2.20 -10.97 4.87
C TYR A 26 -2.81 -11.87 3.79
N ASP A 27 -3.64 -11.31 2.90
CA ASP A 27 -4.25 -12.06 1.80
C ASP A 27 -3.17 -12.53 0.81
N ASN A 28 -2.20 -11.68 0.46
CA ASN A 28 -1.07 -12.07 -0.39
C ASN A 28 -0.17 -13.13 0.24
N LEU A 29 0.14 -12.99 1.53
CA LEU A 29 0.92 -13.97 2.26
C LEU A 29 0.21 -15.33 2.30
N ASN A 30 -1.08 -15.33 2.62
CA ASN A 30 -1.89 -16.55 2.63
C ASN A 30 -1.97 -17.20 1.25
N ASN A 31 -2.18 -16.41 0.20
CA ASN A 31 -2.24 -16.93 -1.17
C ASN A 31 -0.90 -17.54 -1.60
N CYS A 32 0.23 -16.91 -1.27
CA CYS A 32 1.54 -17.50 -1.52
C CYS A 32 1.71 -18.82 -0.77
N ILE A 33 1.41 -18.85 0.53
CA ILE A 33 1.54 -20.06 1.35
C ILE A 33 0.72 -21.20 0.75
N LEU A 34 -0.53 -20.93 0.34
CA LEU A 34 -1.39 -21.93 -0.29
C LEU A 34 -0.83 -22.43 -1.63
N ALA A 35 -0.27 -21.54 -2.45
CA ALA A 35 0.34 -21.94 -3.72
C ALA A 35 1.60 -22.80 -3.51
N GLU A 36 2.51 -22.38 -2.64
CA GLU A 36 3.75 -23.12 -2.36
C GLU A 36 3.49 -24.47 -1.69
N LEU A 37 2.50 -24.56 -0.79
CA LEU A 37 2.12 -25.84 -0.17
C LEU A 37 1.67 -26.89 -1.20
N LEU A 38 1.17 -26.48 -2.37
CA LEU A 38 0.81 -27.41 -3.46
C LEU A 38 2.03 -27.89 -4.25
N GLU A 39 3.14 -27.14 -4.24
CA GLU A 39 4.36 -27.45 -4.98
C GLU A 39 5.42 -28.16 -4.13
N LEU A 40 5.40 -27.95 -2.81
CA LEU A 40 6.34 -28.57 -1.88
C LEU A 40 6.13 -30.09 -1.82
N LYS A 41 7.24 -30.82 -1.94
CA LYS A 41 7.27 -32.30 -1.91
C LYS A 41 7.52 -32.88 -0.51
N SER A 42 8.04 -32.07 0.42
CA SER A 42 8.32 -32.50 1.79
C SER A 42 7.03 -32.48 2.61
N SER A 43 6.90 -33.47 3.50
CA SER A 43 5.86 -33.52 4.54
C SER A 43 6.40 -33.10 5.92
N GLU A 44 7.71 -32.82 6.02
CA GLU A 44 8.37 -32.45 7.27
C GLU A 44 8.11 -30.98 7.62
N PHE A 45 7.52 -30.73 8.79
CA PHE A 45 7.09 -29.38 9.18
C PHE A 45 8.24 -28.36 9.21
N ALA A 46 9.42 -28.75 9.70
CA ALA A 46 10.56 -27.85 9.80
C ALA A 46 11.08 -27.41 8.42
N GLU A 47 11.09 -28.31 7.45
CA GLU A 47 11.50 -28.04 6.07
C GLU A 47 10.46 -27.18 5.36
N ILE A 48 9.17 -27.55 5.45
CA ILE A 48 8.05 -26.77 4.89
C ILE A 48 8.07 -25.35 5.43
N LYS A 49 8.22 -25.18 6.75
CA LYS A 49 8.28 -23.86 7.37
C LYS A 49 9.43 -23.02 6.79
N THR A 50 10.62 -23.59 6.71
CA THR A 50 11.81 -22.88 6.22
C THR A 50 11.65 -22.47 4.76
N GLU A 51 11.12 -23.35 3.92
CA GLU A 51 10.84 -23.05 2.51
C GLU A 51 9.75 -21.98 2.36
N LEU A 52 8.66 -22.06 3.14
CA LEU A 52 7.61 -21.04 3.11
C LEU A 52 8.13 -19.67 3.57
N GLU A 53 8.96 -19.61 4.62
CA GLU A 53 9.58 -18.36 5.07
C GLU A 53 10.54 -17.76 4.02
N HIS A 54 11.20 -18.61 3.24
CA HIS A 54 12.09 -18.19 2.16
C HIS A 54 11.34 -17.69 0.92
N ARG A 55 10.30 -18.44 0.50
CA ARG A 55 9.59 -18.20 -0.77
C ARG A 55 8.44 -17.21 -0.65
N CYS A 56 7.71 -17.24 0.47
CA CYS A 56 6.58 -16.35 0.71
C CYS A 56 6.98 -15.10 1.48
N TYR A 57 8.03 -14.45 1.02
CA TYR A 57 8.56 -13.25 1.64
C TYR A 57 7.74 -12.00 1.27
N VAL A 58 6.57 -11.85 1.90
CA VAL A 58 5.77 -10.62 1.79
C VAL A 58 6.27 -9.63 2.84
N LYS A 59 7.18 -8.73 2.45
CA LYS A 59 7.46 -7.54 3.28
C LYS A 59 6.17 -6.72 3.37
N PHE A 60 5.74 -6.42 4.59
CA PHE A 60 4.77 -5.35 4.81
C PHE A 60 5.41 -4.06 4.31
N ARG A 61 4.89 -3.53 3.21
CA ARG A 61 5.33 -2.30 2.59
C ARG A 61 4.10 -1.52 2.24
N TYR A 62 4.07 -0.26 2.65
CA TYR A 62 3.09 0.67 2.10
C TYR A 62 3.23 0.63 0.58
N SER A 63 2.18 0.17 -0.07
CA SER A 63 2.13 -0.03 -1.51
C SER A 63 0.80 0.50 -1.96
N LEU A 64 0.79 1.23 -3.07
CA LEU A 64 -0.47 1.70 -3.65
C LEU A 64 -1.39 0.55 -4.05
N PHE A 65 -0.89 -0.68 -4.21
CA PHE A 65 -1.74 -1.87 -4.38
C PHE A 65 -2.68 -2.11 -3.21
N ALA A 66 -2.19 -1.80 -2.01
CA ALA A 66 -2.85 -2.05 -0.75
C ALA A 66 -3.81 -0.90 -0.37
N GLY A 67 -3.69 0.24 -1.06
CA GLY A 67 -4.46 1.45 -0.84
C GLY A 67 -3.58 2.68 -0.62
N PRO A 68 -4.19 3.86 -0.52
CA PRO A 68 -3.47 5.10 -0.29
C PRO A 68 -2.96 5.21 1.17
N PRO A 69 -2.01 6.13 1.44
CA PRO A 69 -1.38 6.23 2.76
C PRO A 69 -2.26 6.97 3.79
N PRO A 70 -2.09 6.69 5.10
CA PRO A 70 -2.54 7.60 6.13
C PRO A 70 -1.72 8.90 6.12
N PHE A 71 -2.29 9.99 6.63
CA PHE A 71 -1.66 11.32 6.67
C PHE A 71 -0.27 11.30 7.31
N GLU A 72 -0.15 10.66 8.48
CA GLU A 72 1.08 10.59 9.27
C GLU A 72 2.23 9.86 8.56
N LEU A 73 1.94 9.11 7.50
CA LEU A 73 2.99 8.47 6.70
C LEU A 73 3.69 9.46 5.76
N VAL A 74 2.99 10.51 5.35
CA VAL A 74 3.55 11.58 4.50
C VAL A 74 4.01 12.74 5.39
N ALA A 75 3.17 13.19 6.32
CA ALA A 75 3.46 14.31 7.21
C ALA A 75 4.46 13.97 8.34
N HIS A 76 4.75 12.68 8.57
CA HIS A 76 5.52 12.21 9.71
C HIS A 76 4.95 12.71 11.06
N ALA A 77 5.63 13.66 11.70
CA ALA A 77 5.21 14.28 12.97
C ALA A 77 4.63 15.70 12.79
N ALA A 78 4.56 16.20 11.54
CA ALA A 78 4.06 17.54 11.25
C ALA A 78 2.53 17.60 11.33
N SER A 79 2.01 18.80 11.56
CA SER A 79 0.56 19.07 11.59
C SER A 79 -0.04 19.29 10.20
N THR A 80 0.80 19.57 9.20
CA THR A 80 0.44 19.78 7.81
C THR A 80 1.47 19.11 6.90
N VAL A 81 1.10 18.96 5.63
CA VAL A 81 1.97 18.47 4.56
C VAL A 81 1.75 19.31 3.29
N PRO A 82 2.79 19.75 2.58
CA PRO A 82 2.63 20.38 1.28
C PRO A 82 1.92 19.43 0.30
N ALA A 83 1.01 19.96 -0.53
CA ALA A 83 0.32 19.16 -1.54
C ALA A 83 1.30 18.47 -2.51
N HIS A 84 2.41 19.14 -2.84
CA HIS A 84 3.51 18.57 -3.62
C HIS A 84 4.17 17.35 -2.97
N GLU A 85 4.32 17.31 -1.64
CA GLU A 85 4.90 16.15 -0.94
C GLU A 85 3.97 14.93 -1.02
N MET A 86 2.65 15.14 -0.92
CA MET A 86 1.66 14.08 -1.12
C MET A 86 1.71 13.54 -2.56
N GLU A 87 1.79 14.42 -3.56
CA GLU A 87 1.92 14.02 -4.97
C GLU A 87 3.20 13.23 -5.23
N THR A 88 4.33 13.72 -4.69
CA THR A 88 5.64 13.07 -4.79
C THR A 88 5.62 11.70 -4.14
N TRP A 89 4.99 11.57 -2.97
CA TRP A 89 4.84 10.29 -2.29
C TRP A 89 4.08 9.28 -3.15
N LEU A 90 2.93 9.67 -3.72
CA LEU A 90 2.12 8.81 -4.58
C LEU A 90 2.90 8.36 -5.82
N SER A 91 3.63 9.28 -6.45
CA SER A 91 4.47 8.98 -7.61
C SER A 91 5.61 8.00 -7.27
N ALA A 92 6.32 8.23 -6.17
CA ALA A 92 7.39 7.33 -5.72
C ALA A 92 6.88 5.92 -5.40
N GLN A 93 5.67 5.78 -4.86
CA GLN A 93 5.08 4.47 -4.61
C GLN A 93 4.66 3.73 -5.87
N LEU A 94 4.29 4.42 -6.96
CA LEU A 94 4.04 3.77 -8.25
C LEU A 94 5.33 3.12 -8.80
N ASP A 95 6.46 3.80 -8.67
CA ASP A 95 7.75 3.25 -9.11
C ASP A 95 8.18 2.05 -8.25
N ILE A 96 7.96 2.12 -6.93
CA ILE A 96 8.18 0.96 -6.03
C ILE A 96 7.27 -0.20 -6.41
N ALA A 97 5.99 0.07 -6.69
CA ALA A 97 5.01 -0.93 -7.10
C ALA A 97 5.45 -1.63 -8.39
N ARG A 98 5.87 -0.86 -9.41
CA ARG A 98 6.40 -1.40 -10.68
C ARG A 98 7.66 -2.25 -10.47
N TYR A 99 8.58 -1.80 -9.63
CA TYR A 99 9.79 -2.55 -9.32
C TYR A 99 9.48 -3.87 -8.59
N ASP A 100 8.61 -3.83 -7.57
CA ASP A 100 8.23 -5.03 -6.81
C ASP A 100 7.49 -6.05 -7.70
N MET A 101 6.76 -5.61 -8.74
CA MET A 101 6.20 -6.49 -9.77
C MET A 101 7.28 -7.17 -10.61
N GLN A 102 8.24 -6.41 -11.14
CA GLN A 102 9.30 -6.94 -12.02
C GLN A 102 10.13 -8.01 -11.30
N GLU A 103 10.37 -7.79 -10.01
CA GLU A 103 11.10 -8.71 -9.15
C GLU A 103 10.25 -9.88 -8.65
N HIS A 104 8.97 -9.97 -9.05
CA HIS A 104 8.00 -10.99 -8.61
C HIS A 104 7.89 -11.10 -7.09
N ARG A 105 8.12 -10.01 -6.36
CA ARG A 105 8.20 -9.99 -4.89
C ARG A 105 6.85 -9.98 -4.22
N VAL A 106 5.82 -9.51 -4.92
CA VAL A 106 4.45 -9.44 -4.42
C VAL A 106 3.51 -9.60 -5.60
N TYR A 107 2.52 -10.50 -5.49
CA TYR A 107 1.30 -10.54 -6.32
C TYR A 107 1.52 -10.63 -7.85
N LYS A 108 0.95 -11.65 -8.51
CA LYS A 108 0.88 -11.63 -9.99
C LYS A 108 -0.12 -10.57 -10.41
N MET A 109 0.41 -9.41 -10.76
CA MET A 109 -0.38 -8.25 -11.08
C MET A 109 -1.03 -8.38 -12.45
N THR A 110 -2.28 -7.93 -12.59
CA THR A 110 -2.97 -7.86 -13.89
C THR A 110 -2.67 -6.52 -14.57
N ASP A 111 -2.81 -6.46 -15.90
CA ASP A 111 -2.68 -5.19 -16.64
C ASP A 111 -3.67 -4.12 -16.12
N ASN A 112 -4.84 -4.55 -15.64
CA ASN A 112 -5.85 -3.66 -15.05
C ASN A 112 -5.38 -3.02 -13.74
N ASP A 113 -4.66 -3.76 -12.90
CA ASP A 113 -4.09 -3.21 -11.66
C ASP A 113 -3.02 -2.14 -11.98
N GLN A 114 -2.25 -2.34 -13.06
CA GLN A 114 -1.24 -1.37 -13.50
C GLN A 114 -1.92 -0.07 -13.93
N LEU A 115 -2.90 -0.21 -14.82
CA LEU A 115 -3.67 0.91 -15.33
C LEU A 115 -4.30 1.70 -14.18
N ARG A 116 -4.84 1.02 -13.18
CA ARG A 116 -5.45 1.65 -12.02
C ARG A 116 -4.45 2.44 -11.18
N LEU A 117 -3.24 1.93 -10.97
CA LEU A 117 -2.19 2.67 -10.27
C LEU A 117 -1.76 3.92 -11.04
N GLU A 118 -1.60 3.81 -12.35
CA GLU A 118 -1.25 4.93 -13.23
C GLU A 118 -2.35 5.99 -13.24
N GLN A 119 -3.63 5.58 -13.27
CA GLN A 119 -4.78 6.46 -13.13
C GLN A 119 -4.78 7.17 -11.77
N LEU A 120 -4.44 6.48 -10.68
CA LEU A 120 -4.38 7.07 -9.35
C LEU A 120 -3.34 8.20 -9.28
N VAL A 121 -2.14 7.99 -9.83
CA VAL A 121 -1.10 9.03 -9.90
C VAL A 121 -1.51 10.17 -10.82
N ALA A 122 -2.13 9.89 -11.97
CA ALA A 122 -2.63 10.93 -12.87
C ALA A 122 -3.72 11.80 -12.21
N CYS A 123 -4.63 11.17 -11.46
CA CYS A 123 -5.65 11.86 -10.67
C CYS A 123 -5.03 12.69 -9.53
N ALA A 124 -3.96 12.19 -8.89
CA ALA A 124 -3.21 12.93 -7.90
C ALA A 124 -2.59 14.19 -8.49
N HIS A 125 -1.90 14.08 -9.63
CA HIS A 125 -1.33 15.24 -10.32
C HIS A 125 -2.41 16.27 -10.69
N LYS A 126 -3.56 15.82 -11.21
CA LYS A 126 -4.67 16.71 -11.55
C LYS A 126 -5.25 17.45 -10.34
N LYS A 127 -5.30 16.80 -9.17
CA LYS A 127 -5.89 17.36 -7.94
C LYS A 127 -4.91 18.24 -7.17
N LEU A 128 -3.66 17.79 -7.02
CA LEU A 128 -2.65 18.38 -6.15
C LEU A 128 -1.69 19.32 -6.89
N GLY A 129 -1.44 19.08 -8.18
CA GLY A 129 -0.55 19.92 -8.99
C GLY A 129 -0.94 21.41 -8.99
N PRO A 130 -2.24 21.78 -9.09
CA PRO A 130 -2.65 23.18 -8.96
C PRO A 130 -2.50 23.77 -7.55
N TRP A 131 -2.34 22.93 -6.53
CA TRP A 131 -2.19 23.34 -5.13
C TRP A 131 -0.72 23.53 -4.75
N ASP A 132 0.21 22.86 -5.44
CA ASP A 132 1.66 23.07 -5.35
C ASP A 132 2.15 23.01 -3.89
N GLU A 133 2.72 24.10 -3.36
CA GLU A 133 3.21 24.22 -1.98
C GLU A 133 2.12 24.52 -0.94
N THR A 134 0.83 24.38 -1.29
CA THR A 134 -0.26 24.59 -0.33
C THR A 134 -0.20 23.54 0.78
N GLU A 135 -0.09 24.01 2.02
CA GLU A 135 -0.11 23.18 3.22
C GLU A 135 -1.48 22.57 3.47
N LEU A 136 -1.54 21.24 3.51
CA LEU A 136 -2.74 20.47 3.79
C LEU A 136 -2.71 19.98 5.23
N ASN A 137 -3.74 20.34 6.00
CA ASN A 137 -3.99 19.66 7.26
C ASN A 137 -4.56 18.24 7.01
N ARG A 138 -4.67 17.46 8.08
CA ARG A 138 -5.18 16.07 8.03
C ARG A 138 -6.52 15.92 7.31
N GLU A 139 -7.47 16.82 7.55
CA GLU A 139 -8.81 16.76 6.94
C GLU A 139 -8.72 17.01 5.43
N GLN A 140 -8.05 18.08 5.04
CA GLN A 140 -7.84 18.44 3.63
C GLN A 140 -7.08 17.35 2.86
N PHE A 141 -6.09 16.72 3.51
CA PHE A 141 -5.37 15.59 2.95
C PHE A 141 -6.31 14.42 2.64
N TYR A 142 -7.15 14.02 3.61
CA TYR A 142 -8.06 12.89 3.41
C TYR A 142 -9.18 13.20 2.41
N ASP A 143 -9.66 14.44 2.36
CA ASP A 143 -10.61 14.87 1.34
C ASP A 143 -10.01 14.82 -0.06
N ALA A 144 -8.80 15.38 -0.23
CA ALA A 144 -8.07 15.30 -1.50
C ALA A 144 -7.82 13.86 -1.91
N LEU A 145 -7.40 13.00 -0.97
CA LEU A 145 -7.15 11.59 -1.22
C LEU A 145 -8.42 10.83 -1.64
N ALA A 146 -9.55 11.10 -0.99
CA ALA A 146 -10.83 10.50 -1.35
C ALA A 146 -11.31 10.92 -2.74
N GLU A 147 -11.02 12.15 -3.17
CA GLU A 147 -11.28 12.60 -4.54
C GLU A 147 -10.36 11.94 -5.57
N ILE A 148 -9.07 11.80 -5.25
CA ILE A 148 -8.07 11.13 -6.11
C ILE A 148 -8.47 9.68 -6.34
N VAL A 149 -8.80 8.95 -5.26
CA VAL A 149 -9.23 7.54 -5.34
C VAL A 149 -10.53 7.37 -6.12
N ARG A 150 -11.43 8.37 -6.11
CA ARG A 150 -12.70 8.33 -6.86
C ARG A 150 -12.52 8.64 -8.34
N CYS A 151 -11.46 9.36 -8.68
CA CYS A 151 -11.11 9.72 -10.05
C CYS A 151 -10.50 8.54 -10.83
N ALA A 152 -9.82 7.63 -10.12
CA ALA A 152 -9.16 6.44 -10.67
C ALA A 152 -10.05 5.18 -10.63
#